data_AF-A0A6M3XEK0-F1
#
_entry.id   AF-A0A6M3XEK0-F1
#
_cell.length_a   1.000
_cell.length_b   1.000
_cell.length_c   1.000
_cell.angle_alpha   90.00
_cell.angle_beta   90.00
_cell.angle_gamma   90.00
#
_symmetry.space_group_name_H-M   'P 1'
#
loop_
_entity.id
_entity.type
_entity.pdbx_description
1 polymer ?
#
loop_
_entity_poly.entity_id
_entity_poly.type
_entity_poly.pdbx_seq_one_letter_code
_entity_poly.pdbx_strand_id
1 'polypeptide(L)'
;MKLQRPETLNSFTTKVPTGFGNLYITVTELDSKPFEVFCTIGKSGASIMAKAEVTGRLVSLALRHEIPLEDIIDQLINISGGEPLAWKKTVIKSIPDAVGKVLKEKYLNKEEPNAL
;
A
#
# COMPACT_ATOMS: atom_id res chain seq x y z
N MET A 1 5.94 -21.44 -0.29
CA MET A 1 6.16 -21.57 -1.76
C MET A 1 5.58 -20.32 -2.40
N LYS A 2 6.18 -19.75 -3.45
CA LYS A 2 5.63 -18.53 -4.08
C LYS A 2 4.36 -18.85 -4.86
N LEU A 3 3.26 -18.12 -4.61
CA LEU A 3 2.01 -18.27 -5.35
C LEU A 3 2.22 -17.93 -6.83
N GLN A 4 1.61 -18.75 -7.69
CA GLN A 4 1.59 -18.51 -9.12
C GLN A 4 0.65 -17.36 -9.44
N ARG A 5 1.09 -16.47 -10.33
CA ARG A 5 0.33 -15.29 -10.72
C ARG A 5 -0.57 -15.67 -11.90
N PRO A 6 -1.91 -15.51 -11.80
CA PRO A 6 -2.81 -15.66 -12.94
C PRO A 6 -2.52 -14.65 -14.05
N GLU A 7 -3.08 -14.90 -15.24
CA GLU A 7 -2.97 -13.96 -16.36
C GLU A 7 -3.61 -12.60 -16.02
N THR A 8 -4.82 -12.63 -15.45
CA THR A 8 -5.60 -11.46 -15.08
C THR A 8 -5.98 -11.46 -13.60
N LEU A 9 -6.03 -10.28 -13.02
CA LEU A 9 -6.42 -10.06 -11.62
C LEU A 9 -7.29 -8.81 -11.54
N ASN A 10 -8.26 -8.83 -10.62
CA ASN A 10 -8.99 -7.62 -10.26
C ASN A 10 -8.07 -6.69 -9.46
N SER A 11 -8.32 -5.39 -9.51
CA SER A 11 -7.55 -4.42 -8.75
C SER A 11 -8.34 -3.16 -8.43
N PHE A 12 -7.87 -2.43 -7.43
CA PHE A 12 -8.30 -1.05 -7.18
C PHE A 12 -7.07 -0.15 -7.05
N THR A 13 -7.26 1.15 -7.23
CA THR A 13 -6.22 2.16 -7.03
C THR A 13 -6.69 3.23 -6.05
N THR A 14 -5.88 3.49 -5.03
CA THR A 14 -6.10 4.59 -4.08
C THR A 14 -5.10 5.70 -4.32
N LYS A 15 -5.61 6.92 -4.51
CA LYS A 15 -4.79 8.14 -4.55
C LYS A 15 -4.55 8.63 -3.12
N VAL A 16 -3.28 8.73 -2.74
CA VAL A 16 -2.84 9.20 -1.43
C VAL A 16 -1.92 10.42 -1.62
N PRO A 17 -2.28 11.60 -1.09
CA PRO A 17 -1.39 12.74 -1.10
C PRO A 17 -0.25 12.51 -0.11
N THR A 18 0.96 12.90 -0.49
CA THR A 18 2.19 12.80 0.32
C THR A 18 2.98 14.12 0.21
N GLY A 19 3.98 14.33 1.07
CA GLY A 19 4.90 15.47 0.92
C GLY A 19 5.58 15.54 -0.45
N PHE A 20 5.81 14.39 -1.06
CA PHE A 20 6.48 14.28 -2.37
C PHE A 20 5.52 14.34 -3.57
N GLY A 21 4.23 14.60 -3.36
CA GLY A 21 3.20 14.61 -4.39
C GLY A 21 2.17 13.49 -4.25
N ASN A 22 1.36 13.28 -5.29
CA ASN A 22 0.32 12.25 -5.28
C ASN A 22 0.93 10.87 -5.55
N LEU A 23 0.78 9.97 -4.58
CA LEU A 23 1.07 8.56 -4.69
C LEU A 23 -0.20 7.81 -5.12
N TYR A 24 -0.09 6.96 -6.12
CA TYR A 24 -1.14 6.07 -6.58
C TYR A 24 -0.75 4.65 -6.19
N ILE A 25 -1.53 4.04 -5.31
CA ILE A 25 -1.31 2.70 -4.79
C ILE A 25 -2.33 1.78 -5.43
N THR A 26 -1.89 0.91 -6.33
CA THR A 26 -2.72 -0.10 -6.96
C THR A 26 -2.52 -1.42 -6.23
N VAL A 27 -3.61 -2.04 -5.78
CA VAL A 27 -3.59 -3.36 -5.14
C VAL A 27 -4.36 -4.32 -6.02
N THR A 28 -3.73 -5.41 -6.43
CA THR A 28 -4.40 -6.52 -7.10
C THR A 28 -4.90 -7.53 -6.07
N GLU A 29 -5.96 -8.26 -6.42
CA GLU A 29 -6.59 -9.23 -5.54
C GLU A 29 -6.64 -10.61 -6.19
N LEU A 30 -6.30 -11.64 -5.41
CA LEU A 30 -6.53 -13.05 -5.71
C LEU A 30 -7.44 -13.61 -4.61
N ASP A 31 -8.59 -14.17 -4.98
CA ASP A 31 -9.60 -14.68 -4.05
C ASP A 31 -9.97 -13.68 -2.94
N SER A 32 -10.16 -12.41 -3.34
CA SER A 32 -10.47 -11.28 -2.44
C SER A 32 -9.40 -10.97 -1.38
N LYS A 33 -8.19 -11.50 -1.54
CA LYS A 33 -7.01 -11.18 -0.71
C LYS A 33 -6.00 -10.37 -1.51
N PRO A 34 -5.26 -9.45 -0.87
CA PRO A 34 -4.24 -8.67 -1.55
C PRO A 34 -3.14 -9.59 -2.11
N PHE A 35 -2.76 -9.38 -3.37
CA PHE A 35 -1.83 -10.24 -4.08
C PHE A 35 -0.56 -9.51 -4.51
N GLU A 36 -0.68 -8.35 -5.16
CA GLU A 36 0.44 -7.48 -5.53
C GLU A 36 0.09 -6.02 -5.25
N VAL A 37 1.12 -5.21 -5.00
CA VAL A 37 1.03 -3.77 -4.78
C VAL A 37 1.96 -3.04 -5.73
N PHE A 38 1.42 -2.06 -6.45
CA PHE A 38 2.16 -1.17 -7.33
C PHE A 38 2.03 0.27 -6.84
N CYS A 39 3.13 1.02 -6.90
CA CYS A 39 3.20 2.38 -6.39
C CYS A 39 3.74 3.30 -7.48
N THR A 40 2.91 4.24 -7.93
CA THR A 40 3.30 5.25 -8.91
C THR A 40 3.22 6.62 -8.28
N ILE A 41 4.27 7.42 -8.38
CA ILE A 41 4.30 8.78 -7.82
C ILE A 41 4.59 9.81 -8.90
N GLY A 42 3.79 10.88 -8.96
CA GLY A 42 3.90 11.90 -9.99
C GLY A 42 4.85 13.04 -9.63
N LYS A 43 5.78 13.37 -10.53
CA LYS A 43 6.66 14.57 -10.47
C LYS A 43 7.61 14.65 -9.25
N SER A 44 8.07 13.51 -8.72
CA SER A 44 8.81 13.44 -7.44
C SER A 44 10.33 13.17 -7.54
N GLY A 45 10.90 13.19 -8.75
CA GLY A 45 12.32 12.91 -8.98
C GLY A 45 12.72 11.44 -8.81
N ALA A 46 13.92 11.08 -9.31
CA ALA A 46 14.34 9.68 -9.45
C ALA A 46 14.42 8.90 -8.13
N SER A 47 14.92 9.52 -7.06
CA SER A 47 15.06 8.86 -5.76
C SER A 47 13.72 8.46 -5.16
N ILE A 48 12.71 9.33 -5.26
CA ILE A 48 11.37 9.06 -4.71
C ILE A 48 10.66 7.99 -5.55
N MET A 49 10.81 8.02 -6.88
CA MET A 49 10.31 6.96 -7.75
C MET A 49 10.94 5.60 -7.41
N ALA A 50 12.25 5.56 -7.13
CA ALA A 50 12.91 4.32 -6.70
C ALA A 50 12.39 3.80 -5.35
N LYS A 51 12.08 4.69 -4.40
CA LYS A 51 11.45 4.32 -3.12
C LYS A 51 10.04 3.74 -3.32
N ALA A 52 9.25 4.32 -4.22
CA ALA A 52 7.93 3.78 -4.57
C ALA A 52 8.04 2.38 -5.19
N GLU A 53 8.94 2.21 -6.15
CA GLU A 53 9.18 0.94 -6.87
C GLU A 53 9.61 -0.17 -5.90
N VAL A 54 10.62 0.08 -5.06
CA VAL A 54 11.10 -0.94 -4.12
C VAL A 54 10.03 -1.31 -3.10
N THR A 55 9.23 -0.35 -2.64
CA THR A 55 8.13 -0.60 -1.71
C THR A 55 7.10 -1.54 -2.34
N GLY A 56 6.59 -1.23 -3.54
CA GLY A 56 5.63 -2.08 -4.23
C GLY A 56 6.16 -3.48 -4.52
N ARG A 57 7.42 -3.58 -4.99
CA ARG A 57 8.05 -4.88 -5.30
C ARG A 57 8.22 -5.78 -4.08
N LEU A 58 8.70 -5.23 -2.97
CA LEU A 58 8.93 -6.02 -1.75
C LEU A 58 7.62 -6.42 -1.07
N VAL A 59 6.63 -5.52 -1.02
CA VAL A 59 5.29 -5.85 -0.51
C VAL A 59 4.63 -6.94 -1.36
N SER A 60 4.70 -6.82 -2.69
CA SER A 60 4.21 -7.85 -3.62
C SER A 60 4.91 -9.20 -3.42
N LEU A 61 6.23 -9.18 -3.18
CA LEU A 61 6.98 -10.41 -2.92
C LEU A 61 6.50 -11.10 -1.64
N ALA A 62 6.29 -10.34 -0.56
CA ALA A 62 5.81 -10.84 0.72
C ALA A 62 4.39 -11.42 0.60
N LEU A 63 3.46 -10.69 -0.03
CA LEU A 63 2.10 -11.16 -0.27
C LEU A 63 2.07 -12.46 -1.08
N ARG A 64 2.89 -12.55 -2.13
CA ARG A 64 3.01 -13.76 -2.95
C ARG A 64 3.68 -14.94 -2.23
N HIS A 65 4.31 -14.72 -1.09
CA HIS A 65 4.82 -15.78 -0.21
C HIS A 65 3.90 -16.08 0.96
N GLU A 66 2.67 -15.53 0.92
CA GLU A 66 1.65 -15.75 1.95
C GLU A 66 2.11 -15.31 3.34
N ILE A 67 3.01 -14.31 3.39
CA ILE A 67 3.34 -13.65 4.66
C ILE A 67 2.05 -12.99 5.18
N PRO A 68 1.70 -13.18 6.47
CA PRO A 68 0.49 -12.60 7.04
C PRO A 68 0.41 -11.09 6.77
N LEU A 69 -0.77 -10.63 6.35
CA LEU A 69 -0.97 -9.22 5.98
C LEU A 69 -0.69 -8.27 7.14
N GLU A 70 -1.05 -8.67 8.36
CA GLU A 70 -0.79 -7.93 9.60
C GLU A 70 0.72 -7.73 9.81
N ASP A 71 1.54 -8.77 9.66
CA ASP A 71 3.00 -8.68 9.78
C ASP A 71 3.59 -7.70 8.75
N ILE A 72 3.10 -7.72 7.51
CA ILE A 72 3.54 -6.79 6.46
C ILE A 72 3.17 -5.35 6.84
N ILE A 73 1.92 -5.13 7.28
CA ILE A 73 1.43 -3.80 7.67
C ILE A 73 2.24 -3.23 8.83
N ASP A 74 2.56 -4.06 9.83
CA ASP A 74 3.33 -3.63 11.00
C ASP A 74 4.75 -3.21 10.64
N GLN A 75 5.36 -3.79 9.61
CA GLN A 75 6.65 -3.32 9.08
C GLN A 75 6.56 -1.99 8.33
N LEU A 76 5.40 -1.66 7.74
CA LEU A 76 5.22 -0.49 6.88
C LEU A 76 4.77 0.76 7.65
N ILE A 77 3.86 0.58 8.59
CA ILE A 77 3.25 1.65 9.36
C ILE A 77 4.31 2.38 10.19
N ASN A 78 4.19 3.70 10.26
CA ASN A 78 5.07 4.60 11.01
C ASN A 78 6.51 4.75 10.49
N ILE A 79 6.89 4.12 9.36
CA ILE A 79 8.11 4.53 8.65
C ILE A 79 7.97 6.00 8.23
N SER A 80 8.91 6.85 8.64
CA SER A 80 8.87 8.29 8.38
C SER A 80 9.95 8.71 7.40
N GLY A 81 9.57 9.58 6.45
CA GLY A 81 10.46 10.11 5.41
C GLY A 81 10.73 11.61 5.52
N GLY A 82 10.29 12.27 6.60
CA GLY A 82 10.55 13.69 6.87
C GLY A 82 9.48 14.68 6.41
N GLU A 83 8.45 14.23 5.68
CA GLU A 83 7.38 15.10 5.16
C GLU A 83 5.97 14.54 5.46
N PRO A 84 5.49 14.67 6.71
CA PRO A 84 4.17 14.17 7.08
C PRO A 84 3.05 15.02 6.45
N LEU A 85 1.99 14.36 5.98
CA LEU A 85 0.81 15.01 5.41
C LEU A 85 -0.47 14.38 5.96
N ALA A 86 -1.45 15.21 6.34
CA ALA A 86 -2.75 14.73 6.74
C ALA A 86 -3.48 14.04 5.57
N TRP A 87 -4.08 12.88 5.84
CA TRP A 87 -4.92 12.16 4.89
C TRP A 87 -6.06 11.46 5.65
N LYS A 88 -7.31 11.81 5.33
CA LYS A 88 -8.49 11.36 6.09
C LYS A 88 -8.30 11.64 7.59
N LYS A 89 -8.53 10.63 8.45
CA LYS A 89 -8.36 10.68 9.91
C LYS A 89 -6.94 10.26 10.36
N THR A 90 -5.94 10.25 9.47
CA THR A 90 -4.57 9.85 9.78
C THR A 90 -3.54 10.79 9.14
N VAL A 91 -2.26 10.54 9.38
CA VAL A 91 -1.13 11.31 8.85
C VAL A 91 -0.22 10.36 8.08
N ILE A 92 -0.05 10.57 6.78
CA ILE A 92 0.92 9.84 5.96
C ILE A 92 2.31 10.37 6.24
N LYS A 93 3.23 9.49 6.64
CA LYS A 93 4.62 9.85 7.02
C LYS A 93 5.64 9.54 5.92
N SER A 94 5.31 8.64 5.00
CA SER A 94 6.16 8.20 3.89
C SER A 94 5.37 7.34 2.90
N ILE A 95 6.02 6.92 1.79
CA ILE A 95 5.45 5.97 0.82
C ILE A 95 5.11 4.60 1.46
N PRO A 96 6.02 3.90 2.17
CA PRO A 96 5.66 2.63 2.82
C PRO A 96 4.53 2.79 3.83
N ASP A 97 4.54 3.86 4.64
CA ASP A 97 3.47 4.13 5.60
C ASP A 97 2.11 4.35 4.90
N ALA A 98 2.09 4.98 3.73
CA ALA A 98 0.88 5.09 2.91
C ALA A 98 0.37 3.73 2.42
N VAL A 99 1.26 2.85 1.96
CA VAL A 99 0.91 1.48 1.55
C VAL A 99 0.32 0.70 2.72
N GLY A 100 0.98 0.71 3.88
CA GLY A 100 0.48 0.05 5.09
C GLY A 100 -0.91 0.55 5.49
N LYS A 101 -1.16 1.86 5.41
CA LYS A 101 -2.46 2.46 5.74
C LYS A 101 -3.56 2.08 4.78
N VAL A 102 -3.29 2.07 3.48
CA VAL A 102 -4.27 1.63 2.47
C VAL A 102 -4.63 0.16 2.66
N LEU A 103 -3.63 -0.70 2.88
CA LEU A 103 -3.86 -2.13 3.14
C LEU A 103 -4.66 -2.33 4.43
N LYS A 104 -4.29 -1.64 5.52
CA LYS A 104 -5.00 -1.71 6.80
C LYS A 104 -6.46 -1.27 6.67
N GLU A 105 -6.69 -0.12 6.04
CA GLU A 105 -8.05 0.41 5.83
C GLU A 105 -8.91 -0.55 5.00
N LYS A 106 -8.35 -1.15 3.95
CA LYS A 106 -9.11 -2.01 3.04
C LYS A 106 -9.42 -3.40 3.61
N TYR A 107 -8.49 -3.99 4.37
CA TYR A 107 -8.56 -5.41 4.70
C TYR A 107 -8.66 -5.73 6.19
N LEU A 108 -8.26 -4.82 7.09
CA LEU A 108 -8.25 -5.08 8.54
C LEU A 108 -9.25 -4.22 9.31
N ASN A 109 -9.55 -3.02 8.81
CA ASN A 109 -10.59 -2.19 9.42
C ASN A 109 -11.97 -2.73 9.02
N LYS A 110 -12.53 -3.62 9.85
CA LYS A 110 -13.96 -3.85 9.89
C LYS A 110 -14.59 -2.68 10.63
N GLU A 111 -14.84 -1.56 9.95
CA GLU A 111 -15.90 -0.69 10.45
C GLU A 111 -17.21 -1.49 10.32
N GLU A 112 -17.84 -1.78 11.46
CA GLU A 112 -19.25 -2.18 11.47
C GLU A 112 -20.03 -1.22 10.56
N PRO A 113 -21.02 -1.71 9.77
CA PRO A 113 -21.86 -0.82 9.00
C PRO A 113 -22.41 0.23 9.99
N ASN A 114 -22.14 1.51 9.73
CA ASN A 114 -22.63 2.63 10.53
C ASN A 114 -24.04 2.30 11.05
N ALA A 115 -24.17 2.13 12.37
CA ALA A 115 -25.46 2.15 13.01
C ALA A 115 -26.01 3.57 12.83
N LEU A 116 -26.92 3.69 11.86
CA LEU A 116 -27.90 4.76 11.58
C LEU A 116 -27.41 6.22 11.65
#